data_AF-X0R4Y1-F1
#
_entry.id   AF-X0R4Y1-F1
#
_cell.length_a   1.000
_cell.length_b   1.000
_cell.length_c   1.000
_cell.angle_alpha   90.00
_cell.angle_beta   90.00
_cell.angle_gamma   90.00
#
_symmetry.space_group_name_H-M   'P 1'
#
loop_
_entity.id
_entity.type
_entity.pdbx_description
1 polymer ?
#
loop_
_entity_poly.entity_id
_entity_poly.type
_entity_poly.pdbx_seq_one_letter_code
_entity_poly.pdbx_strand_id
1 'polypeptide(L)'
;MTVSTSTARSADDSDHSSEVARPTDSRRDPEVLRDALHRWLAAQLPADAAPEVTHVHLPDANGMSSETILFDAAWSGEVHPLVARVAPADTTMPVFPEYDLDGQFQVMAQVREHSAVPVPVVYWSESDPGPLGAPFFVMARVSGQVPPDVMPYNFGSWVTEATEEQRALLQHSAVNVLAQLHDIDRPWERFAFLRLPGSGPTVTEALAAHIRQQRGYYEWTTQSGPRSPLIERGLAWMEDNLPDDPSPAVFCWGDARIGNMMFEDFRPVAVLDWEMAALGPRELDLGWMTYLHRFFEDIAASAGLDGMPDFLRLDDLAALYEELTGHTPRDLEYYTAYAALRQATIMLRIQERAIHFGQAVAPEDPDDMIMHRASLEAMLDGTYWEKIR
;
A
#
# COMPACT_ATOMS: atom_id res chain seq x y z
N MET A 1 59.76 -18.00 -3.20
CA MET A 1 58.57 -18.52 -3.93
C MET A 1 57.82 -19.44 -2.99
N THR A 2 56.97 -18.84 -2.15
CA THR A 2 55.96 -19.52 -1.33
C THR A 2 55.26 -18.40 -0.56
N VAL A 3 54.06 -18.03 -1.00
CA VAL A 3 53.15 -17.22 -0.18
C VAL A 3 51.89 -18.05 -0.05
N SER A 4 51.74 -18.62 1.15
CA SER A 4 50.49 -19.14 1.67
C SER A 4 49.62 -17.94 2.03
N THR A 5 48.40 -17.88 1.51
CA THR A 5 47.32 -17.10 2.12
C THR A 5 45.99 -17.80 1.81
N SER A 6 45.53 -18.53 2.81
CA SER A 6 44.11 -18.80 3.04
C SER A 6 43.41 -17.45 3.23
N THR A 7 42.31 -17.23 2.52
CA THR A 7 41.28 -16.26 2.93
C THR A 7 39.92 -16.92 2.75
N ALA A 8 39.26 -17.10 3.89
CA ALA A 8 37.90 -17.55 4.01
C ALA A 8 36.97 -16.52 3.35
N ARG A 9 35.98 -17.00 2.60
CA ARG A 9 34.80 -16.22 2.24
C ARG A 9 33.96 -16.06 3.51
N SER A 10 33.90 -14.86 4.06
CA SER A 10 32.88 -14.49 5.05
C SER A 10 31.59 -14.20 4.32
N ALA A 11 30.55 -14.96 4.67
CA ALA A 11 29.16 -14.58 4.45
C ALA A 11 28.83 -13.47 5.46
N ASP A 12 28.57 -12.26 4.96
CA ASP A 12 27.82 -11.21 5.65
C ASP A 12 27.49 -10.14 4.60
N ASP A 13 26.34 -10.26 3.95
CA ASP A 13 25.85 -9.27 2.97
C ASP A 13 24.31 -9.22 2.97
N SER A 14 23.69 -9.53 4.12
CA SER A 14 22.24 -9.67 4.26
C SER A 14 21.58 -8.56 5.09
N ASP A 15 22.21 -7.38 5.20
CA ASP A 15 21.69 -6.28 6.04
C ASP A 15 21.17 -5.07 5.24
N HIS A 16 20.95 -5.24 3.94
CA HIS A 16 20.37 -4.20 3.10
C HIS A 16 18.84 -4.37 3.02
N SER A 17 18.09 -3.69 3.89
CA SER A 17 16.83 -2.96 3.56
C SER A 17 15.74 -2.83 4.66
N SER A 18 16.01 -2.99 5.96
CA SER A 18 14.96 -2.74 6.99
C SER A 18 15.29 -1.72 8.10
N GLU A 19 16.51 -1.18 8.16
CA GLU A 19 16.82 -0.09 9.09
C GLU A 19 16.55 1.28 8.47
N VAL A 20 15.27 1.62 8.32
CA VAL A 20 14.85 3.02 8.17
C VAL A 20 15.28 3.77 9.43
N ALA A 21 16.11 4.81 9.28
CA ALA A 21 16.66 5.63 10.36
C ALA A 21 15.62 5.90 11.46
N ARG A 22 15.84 5.32 12.65
CA ARG A 22 14.98 5.45 13.83
C ARG A 22 15.53 6.60 14.69
N PRO A 23 14.85 7.76 14.81
CA PRO A 23 15.20 8.72 15.85
C PRO A 23 15.08 8.05 17.21
N THR A 24 16.06 8.28 18.08
CA THR A 24 16.01 7.89 19.49
C THR A 24 14.99 8.79 20.19
N ASP A 25 13.79 8.29 20.46
CA ASP A 25 12.81 9.03 21.23
C ASP A 25 12.01 8.13 22.18
N SER A 26 11.75 8.66 23.37
CA SER A 26 10.92 8.14 24.46
C SER A 26 9.50 7.70 24.07
N ARG A 27 9.06 8.03 22.85
CA ARG A 27 7.76 7.69 22.26
C ARG A 27 7.58 6.23 21.87
N ARG A 28 8.66 5.44 21.83
CA ARG A 28 8.60 4.00 21.56
C ARG A 28 8.69 3.15 22.81
N ASP A 29 8.72 3.77 24.00
CA ASP A 29 8.68 3.04 25.27
C ASP A 29 7.27 2.45 25.48
N PRO A 30 7.12 1.11 25.49
CA PRO A 30 5.82 0.48 25.62
C PRO A 30 5.10 0.85 26.92
N GLU A 31 5.82 1.16 28.01
CA GLU A 31 5.21 1.53 29.29
C GLU A 31 4.62 2.95 29.24
N VAL A 32 5.32 3.89 28.60
CA VAL A 32 4.84 5.26 28.38
C VAL A 32 3.60 5.24 27.49
N LEU A 33 3.63 4.45 26.41
CA LEU A 33 2.51 4.29 25.49
C LEU A 33 1.31 3.62 26.17
N ARG A 34 1.52 2.60 26.99
CA ARG A 34 0.45 1.97 27.77
C ARG A 34 -0.26 2.97 28.65
N ASP A 35 0.49 3.78 29.40
CA ASP A 35 -0.09 4.77 30.30
C ASP A 35 -0.83 5.87 29.54
N ALA A 36 -0.34 6.27 28.37
CA ALA A 36 -0.99 7.23 27.48
C ALA A 36 -2.29 6.68 26.89
N LEU A 37 -2.25 5.49 26.30
CA LEU A 37 -3.40 4.77 25.76
C LEU A 37 -4.46 4.53 26.84
N HIS A 38 -4.04 4.15 28.06
CA HIS A 38 -4.97 3.94 29.18
C HIS A 38 -5.71 5.22 29.57
N ARG A 39 -5.00 6.34 29.72
CA ARG A 39 -5.64 7.64 30.01
C ARG A 39 -6.58 8.07 28.91
N TRP A 40 -6.17 7.90 27.66
CA TRP A 40 -6.99 8.23 26.50
C TRP A 40 -8.25 7.35 26.43
N LEU A 41 -8.11 6.03 26.55
CA LEU A 41 -9.23 5.09 26.51
C LEU A 41 -10.24 5.35 27.64
N ALA A 42 -9.77 5.70 28.84
CA ALA A 42 -10.62 6.11 29.95
C ALA A 42 -11.47 7.36 29.66
N ALA A 43 -11.04 8.24 28.75
CA ALA A 43 -11.83 9.39 28.31
C ALA A 43 -12.84 9.04 27.20
N GLN A 44 -12.63 7.94 26.45
CA GLN A 44 -13.53 7.49 25.38
C GLN A 44 -14.70 6.66 25.90
N LEU A 45 -14.54 6.01 27.05
CA LEU A 45 -15.51 5.06 27.61
C LEU A 45 -16.36 5.68 28.74
N PRO A 46 -17.53 5.09 29.06
CA PRO A 46 -18.30 5.45 30.25
C PRO A 46 -17.46 5.37 31.54
N ALA A 47 -17.77 6.23 32.52
CA ALA A 47 -16.97 6.34 33.75
C ALA A 47 -16.91 5.06 34.60
N ASP A 48 -17.87 4.15 34.44
CA ASP A 48 -17.94 2.85 35.11
C ASP A 48 -17.32 1.71 34.30
N ALA A 49 -16.77 1.98 33.11
CA ALA A 49 -16.19 0.96 32.24
C ALA A 49 -14.86 0.38 32.76
N ALA A 50 -14.18 1.11 33.66
CA ALA A 50 -12.91 0.76 34.31
C ALA A 50 -11.90 0.13 33.34
N PRO A 51 -11.46 0.86 32.29
CA PRO A 51 -10.64 0.26 31.27
C PRO A 51 -9.25 -0.10 31.77
N GLU A 52 -8.65 -1.13 31.16
CA GLU A 52 -7.27 -1.53 31.36
C GLU A 52 -6.59 -1.66 29.99
N VAL A 53 -5.34 -1.21 29.87
CA VAL A 53 -4.53 -1.41 28.65
C VAL A 53 -3.32 -2.27 28.99
N THR A 54 -3.10 -3.33 28.22
CA THR A 54 -2.05 -4.32 28.43
C THR A 54 -1.40 -4.72 27.10
N HIS A 55 -0.30 -5.48 27.16
CA HIS A 55 0.39 -6.05 25.99
C HIS A 55 0.69 -5.05 24.87
N VAL A 56 1.12 -3.84 25.22
CA VAL A 56 1.53 -2.82 24.24
C VAL A 56 2.80 -3.29 23.55
N HIS A 57 2.76 -3.34 22.22
CA HIS A 57 3.85 -3.82 21.38
C HIS A 57 3.92 -3.03 20.08
N LEU A 58 5.12 -2.61 19.70
CA LEU A 58 5.41 -1.99 18.41
C LEU A 58 6.16 -3.02 17.57
N PRO A 59 5.59 -3.51 16.46
CA PRO A 59 6.31 -4.39 15.55
C PRO A 59 7.61 -3.77 15.03
N ASP A 60 8.64 -4.60 14.86
CA ASP A 60 9.92 -4.18 14.28
C ASP A 60 9.79 -3.84 12.78
N ALA A 61 8.83 -4.47 12.10
CA ALA A 61 8.46 -4.21 10.71
C ALA A 61 7.26 -3.24 10.68
N ASN A 62 7.54 -1.95 10.49
CA ASN A 62 6.52 -0.94 10.20
C ASN A 62 6.70 -0.45 8.76
N GLY A 63 5.59 -0.30 8.04
CA GLY A 63 5.57 0.41 6.76
C GLY A 63 6.01 1.86 6.91
N MET A 64 6.46 2.48 5.82
CA MET A 64 7.00 3.85 5.85
C MET A 64 5.94 4.95 6.04
N SER A 65 4.64 4.61 5.94
CA SER A 65 3.53 5.57 5.94
C SER A 65 2.86 5.78 7.29
N SER A 66 3.03 4.89 8.27
CA SER A 66 2.41 5.02 9.60
C SER A 66 3.10 4.14 10.63
N GLU A 67 3.04 4.53 11.91
CA GLU A 67 3.44 3.67 13.02
C GLU A 67 2.26 2.80 13.48
N THR A 68 2.51 1.50 13.66
CA THR A 68 1.51 0.55 14.15
C THR A 68 1.81 0.20 15.61
N ILE A 69 0.83 0.37 16.48
CA ILE A 69 0.89 -0.03 17.89
C ILE A 69 -0.17 -1.10 18.14
N LEU A 70 0.25 -2.29 18.57
CA LEU A 70 -0.65 -3.36 18.99
C LEU A 70 -0.84 -3.29 20.51
N PHE A 71 -2.06 -3.46 20.99
CA PHE A 71 -2.36 -3.49 22.42
C PHE A 71 -3.63 -4.27 22.70
N ASP A 72 -3.77 -4.80 23.91
CA ASP A 72 -5.04 -5.34 24.39
C ASP A 72 -5.69 -4.31 25.31
N ALA A 73 -6.99 -4.10 25.16
CA ALA A 73 -7.77 -3.24 26.03
C ALA A 73 -8.91 -4.04 26.65
N ALA A 74 -9.12 -3.94 27.95
CA ALA A 74 -10.24 -4.55 28.63
C ALA A 74 -11.20 -3.47 29.12
N TRP A 75 -12.49 -3.61 28.87
CA TRP A 75 -13.53 -2.77 29.47
C TRP A 75 -14.84 -3.53 29.55
N SER A 76 -15.70 -3.18 30.52
CA SER A 76 -17.00 -3.84 30.71
C SER A 76 -16.95 -5.38 30.82
N GLY A 77 -15.79 -5.94 31.24
CA GLY A 77 -15.57 -7.37 31.38
C GLY A 77 -15.17 -8.11 30.09
N GLU A 78 -14.99 -7.40 28.97
CA GLU A 78 -14.54 -7.96 27.70
C GLU A 78 -13.11 -7.49 27.39
N VAL A 79 -12.35 -8.36 26.70
CA VAL A 79 -10.99 -8.04 26.22
C VAL A 79 -11.05 -7.84 24.72
N HIS A 80 -10.51 -6.72 24.27
CA HIS A 80 -10.48 -6.26 22.90
C HIS A 80 -9.02 -6.17 22.43
N PRO A 81 -8.58 -7.09 21.55
CA PRO A 81 -7.35 -6.94 20.80
C PRO A 81 -7.45 -5.76 19.84
N LEU A 82 -6.58 -4.77 19.97
CA LEU A 82 -6.65 -3.52 19.21
C LEU A 82 -5.32 -3.18 18.52
N VAL A 83 -5.45 -2.33 17.50
CA VAL A 83 -4.36 -1.73 16.74
C VAL A 83 -4.60 -0.23 16.67
N ALA A 84 -3.61 0.57 17.04
CA ALA A 84 -3.58 1.99 16.72
C ALA A 84 -2.67 2.21 15.50
N ARG A 85 -3.19 2.87 14.47
CA ARG A 85 -2.42 3.38 13.33
C ARG A 85 -2.16 4.86 13.58
N VAL A 86 -0.91 5.21 13.82
CA VAL A 86 -0.48 6.56 14.22
C VAL A 86 0.21 7.21 13.03
N ALA A 87 -0.13 8.47 12.75
CA ALA A 87 0.58 9.24 11.74
C ALA A 87 2.08 9.28 12.10
N PRO A 88 2.98 9.19 11.10
CA PRO A 88 4.40 9.20 11.37
C PRO A 88 4.76 10.51 12.07
N ALA A 89 5.64 10.43 13.07
CA ALA A 89 6.17 11.61 13.72
C ALA A 89 6.76 12.56 12.67
N ASP A 90 6.69 13.87 12.90
CA ASP A 90 7.25 14.90 12.01
C ASP A 90 8.67 14.50 11.57
N THR A 91 8.76 13.94 10.37
CA THR A 91 10.03 13.51 9.80
C THR A 91 10.51 14.64 8.93
N THR A 92 11.81 14.91 8.96
CA THR A 92 12.41 15.93 8.08
C THR A 92 12.19 15.64 6.59
N MET A 93 11.78 14.41 6.24
CA MET A 93 11.51 13.94 4.88
C MET A 93 10.33 12.94 4.86
N PRO A 94 9.06 13.43 4.87
CA PRO A 94 7.88 12.56 4.79
C PRO A 94 7.73 11.94 3.40
N VAL A 95 7.04 10.80 3.27
CA VAL A 95 6.80 10.12 1.98
C VAL A 95 5.62 10.73 1.24
N PHE A 96 4.60 11.18 1.98
CA PHE A 96 3.39 11.80 1.43
C PHE A 96 3.28 13.26 1.90
N PRO A 97 2.61 14.13 1.13
CA PRO A 97 2.42 15.54 1.50
C PRO A 97 1.55 15.69 2.75
N GLU A 98 0.57 14.81 2.92
CA GLU A 98 -0.38 14.82 4.02
C GLU A 98 -0.66 13.37 4.48
N TYR A 99 -0.92 13.20 5.77
CA TYR A 99 -1.30 11.92 6.37
C TYR A 99 -2.72 12.05 6.95
N ASP A 100 -3.72 11.70 6.14
CA ASP A 100 -5.14 11.80 6.53
C ASP A 100 -5.64 10.50 7.18
N LEU A 101 -5.33 10.34 8.47
CA LEU A 101 -5.72 9.17 9.26
C LEU A 101 -7.24 9.13 9.51
N ASP A 102 -7.89 10.29 9.61
CA ASP A 102 -9.36 10.35 9.76
C ASP A 102 -10.04 9.93 8.46
N GLY A 103 -9.56 10.40 7.30
CA GLY A 103 -10.03 9.93 6.00
C GLY A 103 -9.96 8.41 5.86
N GLN A 104 -8.85 7.79 6.28
CA GLN A 104 -8.73 6.32 6.30
C GLN A 104 -9.76 5.66 7.23
N PHE A 105 -9.96 6.21 8.43
CA PHE A 105 -11.00 5.74 9.35
C PHE A 105 -12.40 5.81 8.72
N GLN A 106 -12.73 6.93 8.06
CA GLN A 106 -14.01 7.10 7.38
C GLN A 106 -14.18 6.13 6.21
N VAL A 107 -13.12 5.89 5.42
CA VAL A 107 -13.13 4.87 4.35
C VAL A 107 -13.48 3.50 4.91
N MET A 108 -12.77 3.06 5.95
CA MET A 108 -13.00 1.75 6.56
C MET A 108 -14.42 1.62 7.11
N ALA A 109 -14.93 2.67 7.75
CA ALA A 109 -16.31 2.69 8.26
C ALA A 109 -17.34 2.58 7.11
N GLN A 110 -17.18 3.36 6.03
CA GLN A 110 -18.06 3.35 4.87
C GLN A 110 -18.02 2.01 4.12
N VAL A 111 -16.83 1.43 3.92
CA VAL A 111 -16.66 0.11 3.29
C VAL A 111 -17.38 -0.96 4.10
N ARG A 112 -17.25 -0.94 5.44
CA ARG A 112 -17.93 -1.88 6.33
C ARG A 112 -19.45 -1.73 6.30
N GLU A 113 -19.94 -0.51 6.18
CA GLU A 113 -21.39 -0.24 6.13
C GLU A 113 -22.02 -0.67 4.80
N HIS A 114 -21.25 -0.59 3.72
CA HIS A 114 -21.79 -0.66 2.35
C HIS A 114 -21.26 -1.81 1.50
N SER A 115 -20.46 -2.71 2.06
CA SER A 115 -20.00 -3.93 1.38
C SER A 115 -19.86 -5.10 2.36
N ALA A 116 -19.65 -6.30 1.83
CA ALA A 116 -19.29 -7.48 2.62
C ALA A 116 -17.77 -7.71 2.68
N VAL A 117 -16.97 -6.75 2.22
CA VAL A 117 -15.51 -6.84 2.29
C VAL A 117 -15.07 -6.85 3.75
N PRO A 118 -14.20 -7.81 4.15
CA PRO A 118 -13.74 -7.88 5.53
C PRO A 118 -12.76 -6.74 5.80
N VAL A 119 -13.22 -5.75 6.54
CA VAL A 119 -12.39 -4.65 7.07
C VAL A 119 -12.35 -4.73 8.60
N PRO A 120 -11.19 -4.46 9.23
CA PRO A 120 -11.11 -4.35 10.68
C PRO A 120 -12.17 -3.38 11.23
N VAL A 121 -12.84 -3.76 12.31
CA VAL A 121 -13.80 -2.87 12.99
C VAL A 121 -13.05 -1.66 13.51
N VAL A 122 -13.37 -0.48 13.01
CA VAL A 122 -12.83 0.78 13.54
C VAL A 122 -13.64 1.22 14.76
N TYR A 123 -12.97 1.72 15.79
CA TYR A 123 -13.59 2.16 17.04
C TYR A 123 -13.54 3.68 17.21
N TRP A 124 -12.35 4.28 17.04
CA TRP A 124 -12.12 5.70 17.32
C TRP A 124 -11.16 6.30 16.31
N SER A 125 -11.38 7.58 15.98
CA SER A 125 -10.45 8.46 15.28
C SER A 125 -10.09 9.61 16.22
N GLU A 126 -8.80 9.86 16.41
CA GLU A 126 -8.26 10.88 17.31
C GLU A 126 -7.36 11.83 16.53
N SER A 127 -7.88 13.02 16.26
CA SER A 127 -7.15 14.07 15.54
C SER A 127 -6.21 14.88 16.44
N ASP A 128 -6.44 14.89 17.76
CA ASP A 128 -5.56 15.58 18.70
C ASP A 128 -4.25 14.80 18.85
N PRO A 129 -3.07 15.39 18.57
CA PRO A 129 -1.80 14.72 18.82
C PRO A 129 -1.48 14.56 20.31
N GLY A 130 -2.23 15.17 21.23
CA GLY A 130 -1.98 15.14 22.68
C GLY A 130 -1.73 13.74 23.28
N PRO A 131 -2.53 12.70 22.97
CA PRO A 131 -2.37 11.38 23.58
C PRO A 131 -1.09 10.63 23.15
N LEU A 132 -0.79 10.58 21.85
CA LEU A 132 0.30 9.76 21.31
C LEU A 132 1.41 10.57 20.60
N GLY A 133 1.31 11.89 20.59
CA GLY A 133 2.23 12.80 19.91
C GLY A 133 1.94 13.02 18.42
N ALA A 134 0.89 12.40 17.88
CA ALA A 134 0.44 12.50 16.49
C ALA A 134 -1.03 12.02 16.38
N PRO A 135 -1.77 12.44 15.34
CA PRO A 135 -3.10 11.89 15.04
C PRO A 135 -3.06 10.38 14.84
N PHE A 136 -4.12 9.68 15.23
CA PHE A 136 -4.22 8.23 15.09
C PHE A 136 -5.67 7.77 15.01
N PHE A 137 -5.88 6.55 14.52
CA PHE A 137 -7.16 5.85 14.70
C PHE A 137 -6.93 4.47 15.29
N VAL A 138 -7.97 3.91 15.90
CA VAL A 138 -7.94 2.60 16.57
C VAL A 138 -8.95 1.67 15.93
N MET A 139 -8.50 0.44 15.65
CA MET A 139 -9.29 -0.63 15.06
C MET A 139 -9.07 -1.96 15.77
N ALA A 140 -9.94 -2.93 15.53
CA ALA A 140 -9.78 -4.30 15.98
C ALA A 140 -8.51 -4.93 15.38
N ARG A 141 -7.77 -5.69 16.19
CA ARG A 141 -6.69 -6.54 15.70
C ARG A 141 -7.29 -7.80 15.07
N VAL A 142 -6.96 -8.03 13.81
CA VAL A 142 -7.35 -9.24 13.07
C VAL A 142 -6.15 -10.20 13.01
N SER A 143 -6.42 -11.49 13.13
CA SER A 143 -5.42 -12.55 12.97
C SER A 143 -5.46 -13.10 11.55
N GLY A 144 -4.30 -13.40 10.97
CA GLY A 144 -4.19 -13.96 9.62
C GLY A 144 -2.76 -13.87 9.10
N GLN A 145 -2.52 -14.43 7.92
CA GLN A 145 -1.24 -14.39 7.21
C GLN A 145 -1.27 -13.32 6.13
N VAL A 146 -0.21 -12.53 6.03
CA VAL A 146 -0.02 -11.56 4.96
C VAL A 146 1.06 -12.11 4.02
N PRO A 147 0.86 -12.09 2.68
CA PRO A 147 1.95 -12.31 1.72
C PRO A 147 3.08 -11.29 1.97
N PRO A 148 4.31 -11.71 2.31
CA PRO A 148 5.35 -10.77 2.72
C PRO A 148 5.83 -9.90 1.54
N ASP A 149 6.16 -8.64 1.84
CA ASP A 149 6.88 -7.75 0.92
C ASP A 149 8.40 -7.88 1.07
N VAL A 150 8.89 -8.32 2.24
CA VAL A 150 10.32 -8.48 2.55
C VAL A 150 10.58 -9.82 3.25
N MET A 151 11.28 -10.77 2.62
CA MET A 151 11.51 -10.83 1.17
C MET A 151 10.16 -10.96 0.43
N PRO A 152 10.05 -10.52 -0.85
CA PRO A 152 8.82 -10.63 -1.62
C PRO A 152 8.23 -12.05 -1.61
N TYR A 153 6.91 -12.18 -1.53
CA TYR A 153 6.24 -13.47 -1.32
C TYR A 153 6.55 -14.52 -2.39
N ASN A 154 6.99 -14.11 -3.58
CA ASN A 154 7.42 -15.00 -4.66
C ASN A 154 8.86 -15.53 -4.50
N PHE A 155 9.54 -15.26 -3.36
CA PHE A 155 10.93 -15.65 -3.07
C PHE A 155 11.02 -16.80 -2.04
N GLY A 156 9.95 -17.57 -1.86
CA GLY A 156 9.85 -18.59 -0.81
C GLY A 156 9.04 -18.09 0.38
N SER A 157 7.73 -18.29 0.30
CA SER A 157 6.76 -18.00 1.35
C SER A 157 5.65 -19.06 1.37
N TRP A 158 4.70 -18.92 2.29
CA TRP A 158 3.49 -19.76 2.31
C TRP A 158 2.70 -19.69 0.99
N VAL A 159 2.85 -18.61 0.21
CA VAL A 159 2.19 -18.44 -1.11
C VAL A 159 2.86 -19.32 -2.18
N THR A 160 4.20 -19.38 -2.20
CA THR A 160 4.93 -20.27 -3.13
C THR A 160 4.80 -21.74 -2.73
N GLU A 161 4.66 -22.03 -1.43
CA GLU A 161 4.48 -23.39 -0.90
C GLU A 161 3.06 -23.94 -1.10
N ALA A 162 2.09 -23.07 -1.38
CA ALA A 162 0.71 -23.45 -1.63
C ALA A 162 0.55 -24.37 -2.85
N THR A 163 -0.54 -25.15 -2.89
CA THR A 163 -0.91 -25.87 -4.11
C THR A 163 -1.44 -24.92 -5.18
N GLU A 164 -1.56 -25.40 -6.41
CA GLU A 164 -2.16 -24.63 -7.50
C GLU A 164 -3.60 -24.22 -7.18
N GLU A 165 -4.40 -25.11 -6.60
CA GLU A 165 -5.79 -24.84 -6.19
C GLU A 165 -5.87 -23.81 -5.08
N GLN A 166 -4.93 -23.84 -4.12
CA GLN A 166 -4.85 -22.86 -3.04
C GLN A 166 -4.48 -21.47 -3.56
N ARG A 167 -3.54 -21.37 -4.51
CA ARG A 167 -3.21 -20.10 -5.17
C ARG A 167 -4.37 -19.59 -6.01
N ALA A 168 -5.04 -20.45 -6.76
CA ALA A 168 -6.23 -20.08 -7.52
C ALA A 168 -7.35 -19.54 -6.59
N LEU A 169 -7.56 -20.17 -5.42
CA LEU A 169 -8.50 -19.68 -4.42
C LEU A 169 -8.10 -18.31 -3.85
N LEU A 170 -6.81 -18.11 -3.54
CA LEU A 170 -6.29 -16.82 -3.08
C LEU A 170 -6.56 -15.73 -4.11
N GLN A 171 -6.15 -15.96 -5.36
CA GLN A 171 -6.34 -15.03 -6.48
C GLN A 171 -7.81 -14.71 -6.67
N HIS A 172 -8.67 -15.72 -6.80
CA HIS A 172 -10.11 -15.52 -6.96
C HIS A 172 -10.69 -14.72 -5.78
N SER A 173 -10.30 -15.03 -4.55
CA SER A 173 -10.82 -14.34 -3.36
C SER A 173 -10.33 -12.90 -3.26
N ALA A 174 -9.10 -12.61 -3.69
CA ALA A 174 -8.57 -11.25 -3.79
C ALA A 174 -9.29 -10.42 -4.87
N VAL A 175 -9.55 -11.00 -6.05
CA VAL A 175 -10.34 -10.32 -7.10
C VAL A 175 -11.76 -10.07 -6.63
N ASN A 176 -12.36 -11.01 -5.90
CA ASN A 176 -13.69 -10.87 -5.33
C ASN A 176 -13.79 -9.75 -4.27
N VAL A 177 -12.70 -9.38 -3.61
CA VAL A 177 -12.65 -8.16 -2.79
C VAL A 177 -12.82 -6.93 -3.67
N LEU A 178 -12.05 -6.79 -4.74
CA LEU A 178 -12.17 -5.65 -5.67
C LEU A 178 -13.56 -5.59 -6.30
N ALA A 179 -14.11 -6.73 -6.71
CA ALA A 179 -15.46 -6.83 -7.25
C ALA A 179 -16.51 -6.23 -6.29
N GLN A 180 -16.44 -6.57 -5.00
CA GLN A 180 -17.36 -6.06 -3.98
C GLN A 180 -17.16 -4.58 -3.67
N LEU A 181 -15.91 -4.08 -3.63
CA LEU A 181 -15.64 -2.65 -3.45
C LEU A 181 -16.19 -1.81 -4.61
N HIS A 182 -16.00 -2.31 -5.82
CA HIS A 182 -16.43 -1.64 -7.04
C HIS A 182 -17.96 -1.69 -7.25
N ASP A 183 -18.68 -2.54 -6.51
CA ASP A 183 -20.15 -2.66 -6.53
C ASP A 183 -20.85 -1.78 -5.48
N ILE A 184 -20.10 -1.04 -4.65
CA ILE A 184 -20.69 -0.14 -3.67
C ILE A 184 -21.56 0.92 -4.38
N ASP A 185 -22.86 0.94 -4.10
CA ASP A 185 -23.79 1.87 -4.74
C ASP A 185 -23.52 3.33 -4.35
N ARG A 186 -23.70 4.25 -5.31
CA ARG A 186 -23.56 5.71 -5.08
C ARG A 186 -22.20 6.08 -4.43
N PRO A 187 -21.06 5.59 -4.98
CA PRO A 187 -19.76 5.81 -4.37
C PRO A 187 -19.41 7.29 -4.36
N TRP A 188 -19.83 8.04 -5.38
CA TRP A 188 -19.60 9.47 -5.47
C TRP A 188 -20.18 10.22 -4.26
N GLU A 189 -21.38 9.88 -3.81
CA GLU A 189 -22.03 10.49 -2.65
C GLU A 189 -21.46 9.99 -1.31
N ARG A 190 -21.26 8.67 -1.17
CA ARG A 190 -20.81 8.04 0.08
C ARG A 190 -19.37 8.41 0.44
N PHE A 191 -18.52 8.51 -0.57
CA PHE A 191 -17.11 8.87 -0.43
C PHE A 191 -16.85 10.29 -0.93
N ALA A 192 -17.79 11.21 -0.70
CA ALA A 192 -17.66 12.60 -1.18
C ALA A 192 -16.39 13.31 -0.68
N PHE A 193 -15.84 12.88 0.46
CA PHE A 193 -14.58 13.38 1.01
C PHE A 193 -13.34 12.96 0.21
N LEU A 194 -13.43 11.94 -0.65
CA LEU A 194 -12.35 11.52 -1.57
C LEU A 194 -12.39 12.24 -2.93
N ARG A 195 -13.37 13.12 -3.17
CA ARG A 195 -13.51 13.79 -4.48
C ARG A 195 -12.36 14.77 -4.70
N LEU A 196 -11.61 14.55 -5.78
CA LEU A 196 -10.51 15.43 -6.16
C LEU A 196 -11.02 16.73 -6.81
N PRO A 197 -10.31 17.86 -6.66
CA PRO A 197 -10.66 19.11 -7.35
C PRO A 197 -10.74 18.93 -8.88
N GLY A 198 -11.88 19.37 -9.44
CA GLY A 198 -12.15 19.24 -10.88
C GLY A 198 -12.37 17.79 -11.35
N SER A 199 -12.67 16.87 -10.44
CA SER A 199 -13.17 15.54 -10.79
C SER A 199 -14.68 15.55 -11.06
N GLY A 200 -15.17 14.50 -11.70
CA GLY A 200 -16.58 14.25 -11.96
C GLY A 200 -16.90 12.76 -11.85
N PRO A 201 -18.18 12.38 -11.83
CA PRO A 201 -18.61 11.03 -11.50
C PRO A 201 -18.33 10.00 -12.60
N THR A 202 -17.78 10.40 -13.75
CA THR A 202 -17.42 9.49 -14.83
C THR A 202 -15.96 9.04 -14.72
N VAL A 203 -15.66 7.88 -15.31
CA VAL A 203 -14.30 7.30 -15.39
C VAL A 203 -13.31 8.31 -15.95
N THR A 204 -13.62 8.97 -17.08
CA THR A 204 -12.73 9.96 -17.72
C THR A 204 -12.43 11.15 -16.81
N GLU A 205 -13.46 11.74 -16.19
CA GLU A 205 -13.30 12.92 -15.33
C GLU A 205 -12.54 12.60 -14.05
N ALA A 206 -12.84 11.46 -13.43
CA ALA A 206 -12.16 10.98 -12.23
C ALA A 206 -10.69 10.64 -12.50
N LEU A 207 -10.41 9.90 -13.59
CA LEU A 207 -9.05 9.55 -13.99
C LEU A 207 -8.19 10.78 -14.31
N ALA A 208 -8.73 11.73 -15.07
CA ALA A 208 -8.03 12.98 -15.37
C ALA A 208 -7.68 13.75 -14.09
N ALA A 209 -8.58 13.77 -13.09
CA ALA A 209 -8.30 14.40 -11.80
C ALA A 209 -7.24 13.63 -11.00
N HIS A 210 -7.29 12.31 -11.02
CA HIS A 210 -6.32 11.45 -10.35
C HIS A 210 -4.91 11.58 -10.95
N ILE A 211 -4.77 11.70 -12.28
CA ILE A 211 -3.49 11.98 -12.94
C ILE A 211 -2.98 13.38 -12.58
N ARG A 212 -3.85 14.39 -12.53
CA ARG A 212 -3.46 15.74 -12.06
C ARG A 212 -2.97 15.73 -10.62
N GLN A 213 -3.62 14.95 -9.73
CA GLN A 213 -3.15 14.76 -8.36
C GLN A 213 -1.77 14.09 -8.34
N GLN A 214 -1.56 13.04 -9.15
CA GLN A 214 -0.26 12.37 -9.26
C GLN A 214 0.83 13.33 -9.74
N ARG A 215 0.54 14.20 -10.72
CA ARG A 215 1.45 15.27 -11.14
C ARG A 215 1.76 16.23 -9.98
N GLY A 216 0.75 16.62 -9.21
CA GLY A 216 0.94 17.45 -8.01
C GLY A 216 1.84 16.77 -6.96
N TYR A 217 1.66 15.47 -6.74
CA TYR A 217 2.52 14.68 -5.86
C TYR A 217 3.97 14.65 -6.36
N TYR A 218 4.20 14.45 -7.65
CA TYR A 218 5.54 14.50 -8.24
C TYR A 218 6.20 15.89 -8.10
N GLU A 219 5.46 16.97 -8.37
CA GLU A 219 5.96 18.34 -8.20
C GLU A 219 6.32 18.64 -6.74
N TRP A 220 5.54 18.13 -5.78
CA TRP A 220 5.87 18.23 -4.36
C TRP A 220 7.13 17.43 -4.01
N THR A 221 7.22 16.16 -4.44
CA THR A 221 8.38 15.28 -4.20
C THR A 221 9.67 15.93 -4.69
N THR A 222 9.64 16.51 -5.89
CA THR A 222 10.82 17.08 -6.55
C THR A 222 11.07 18.56 -6.24
N GLN A 223 10.31 19.17 -5.32
CA GLN A 223 10.43 20.60 -5.01
C GLN A 223 11.83 21.00 -4.56
N SER A 224 12.52 20.11 -3.83
CA SER A 224 13.88 20.30 -3.32
C SER A 224 14.86 19.23 -3.78
N GLY A 225 14.47 18.41 -4.75
CA GLY A 225 15.18 17.19 -5.16
C GLY A 225 15.41 17.10 -6.67
N PRO A 226 16.11 16.05 -7.13
CA PRO A 226 16.30 15.83 -8.55
C PRO A 226 14.97 15.53 -9.25
N ARG A 227 14.85 15.97 -10.50
CA ARG A 227 13.72 15.64 -11.37
C ARG A 227 14.10 14.44 -12.24
N SER A 228 13.15 13.50 -12.37
CA SER A 228 13.27 12.31 -13.21
C SER A 228 12.68 12.58 -14.60
N PRO A 229 13.48 12.59 -15.68
CA PRO A 229 12.98 12.70 -17.05
C PRO A 229 12.01 11.56 -17.41
N LEU A 230 12.24 10.35 -16.89
CA LEU A 230 11.35 9.21 -17.11
C LEU A 230 9.95 9.44 -16.52
N ILE A 231 9.85 9.94 -15.29
CA ILE A 231 8.55 10.24 -14.67
C ILE A 231 7.85 11.38 -15.42
N GLU A 232 8.56 12.43 -15.82
CA GLU A 232 7.96 13.55 -16.59
C GLU A 232 7.40 13.07 -17.93
N ARG A 233 8.17 12.24 -18.64
CA ARG A 233 7.74 11.57 -19.87
C ARG A 233 6.51 10.70 -19.63
N GLY A 234 6.52 9.91 -18.55
CA GLY A 234 5.39 9.05 -18.18
C GLY A 234 4.12 9.85 -17.90
N LEU A 235 4.20 10.93 -17.11
CA LEU A 235 3.06 11.79 -16.81
C LEU A 235 2.47 12.44 -18.07
N ALA A 236 3.33 12.91 -18.98
CA ALA A 236 2.88 13.44 -20.27
C ALA A 236 2.19 12.36 -21.12
N TRP A 237 2.77 11.15 -21.18
CA TRP A 237 2.16 10.03 -21.90
C TRP A 237 0.79 9.64 -21.33
N MET A 238 0.61 9.65 -20.00
CA MET A 238 -0.68 9.37 -19.36
C MET A 238 -1.75 10.39 -19.76
N GLU A 239 -1.38 11.67 -19.84
CA GLU A 239 -2.29 12.75 -20.25
C GLU A 239 -2.64 12.66 -21.74
N ASP A 240 -1.67 12.35 -22.60
CA ASP A 240 -1.86 12.24 -24.05
C ASP A 240 -2.67 11.00 -24.47
N ASN A 241 -2.67 9.95 -23.65
CA ASN A 241 -3.32 8.66 -23.92
C ASN A 241 -4.49 8.36 -22.97
N LEU A 242 -5.08 9.39 -22.36
CA LEU A 242 -6.19 9.24 -21.41
C LEU A 242 -7.36 8.44 -22.03
N PRO A 243 -7.77 7.31 -21.42
CA PRO A 243 -8.94 6.56 -21.87
C PRO A 243 -10.22 7.41 -21.84
N ASP A 244 -10.99 7.39 -22.94
CA ASP A 244 -12.31 8.03 -23.03
C ASP A 244 -13.40 7.01 -22.68
N ASP A 245 -13.92 7.14 -21.46
CA ASP A 245 -14.99 6.33 -20.92
C ASP A 245 -16.00 7.19 -20.13
N PRO A 246 -17.26 7.30 -20.62
CA PRO A 246 -18.31 8.03 -19.92
C PRO A 246 -19.01 7.19 -18.84
N SER A 247 -18.58 5.93 -18.61
CA SER A 247 -19.17 5.08 -17.58
C SER A 247 -18.93 5.65 -16.16
N PRO A 248 -19.73 5.25 -15.16
CA PRO A 248 -19.56 5.74 -13.79
C PRO A 248 -18.23 5.29 -13.17
N ALA A 249 -17.56 6.22 -12.50
CA ALA A 249 -16.45 5.90 -11.60
C ALA A 249 -16.93 5.12 -10.37
N VAL A 250 -16.05 4.30 -9.80
CA VAL A 250 -16.30 3.47 -8.62
C VAL A 250 -15.45 3.94 -7.44
N PHE A 251 -15.69 3.37 -6.26
CA PHE A 251 -14.76 3.48 -5.15
C PHE A 251 -13.59 2.51 -5.38
N CYS A 252 -12.37 3.03 -5.46
CA CYS A 252 -11.14 2.28 -5.62
C CYS A 252 -10.39 2.24 -4.28
N TRP A 253 -9.84 1.07 -3.95
CA TRP A 253 -9.03 0.84 -2.76
C TRP A 253 -7.69 1.59 -2.81
N GLY A 254 -7.05 1.68 -3.98
CA GLY A 254 -5.79 2.41 -4.14
C GLY A 254 -4.57 1.51 -4.06
N ASP A 255 -4.09 1.15 -2.86
CA ASP A 255 -2.97 0.20 -2.70
C ASP A 255 -3.46 -1.26 -2.80
N ALA A 256 -4.10 -1.55 -3.94
CA ALA A 256 -4.88 -2.75 -4.17
C ALA A 256 -4.02 -3.98 -4.47
N ARG A 257 -3.42 -4.59 -3.45
CA ARG A 257 -2.50 -5.74 -3.60
C ARG A 257 -2.67 -6.78 -2.50
N ILE A 258 -2.33 -8.03 -2.80
CA ILE A 258 -2.47 -9.13 -1.83
C ILE A 258 -1.60 -8.94 -0.58
N GLY A 259 -0.48 -8.19 -0.68
CA GLY A 259 0.36 -7.83 0.47
C GLY A 259 -0.32 -6.90 1.48
N ASN A 260 -1.48 -6.32 1.14
CA ASN A 260 -2.33 -5.56 2.06
C ASN A 260 -3.63 -6.30 2.41
N MET A 261 -3.66 -7.62 2.20
CA MET A 261 -4.74 -8.49 2.66
C MET A 261 -4.19 -9.47 3.69
N MET A 262 -4.93 -9.69 4.77
CA MET A 262 -4.71 -10.80 5.69
C MET A 262 -5.57 -11.98 5.26
N PHE A 263 -4.99 -13.18 5.25
CA PHE A 263 -5.65 -14.40 4.83
C PHE A 263 -5.73 -15.44 5.95
N GLU A 264 -6.84 -16.17 5.97
CA GLU A 264 -7.00 -17.43 6.67
C GLU A 264 -7.56 -18.45 5.66
N ASP A 265 -6.92 -19.62 5.55
CA ASP A 265 -7.28 -20.64 4.55
C ASP A 265 -7.43 -20.07 3.12
N PHE A 266 -6.49 -19.22 2.71
CA PHE A 266 -6.45 -18.55 1.39
C PHE A 266 -7.67 -17.65 1.10
N ARG A 267 -8.41 -17.23 2.12
CA ARG A 267 -9.52 -16.26 2.02
C ARG A 267 -9.21 -14.99 2.82
N PRO A 268 -9.48 -13.80 2.27
CA PRO A 268 -9.28 -12.56 3.00
C PRO A 268 -10.14 -12.52 4.27
N VAL A 269 -9.51 -12.16 5.39
CA VAL A 269 -10.14 -11.90 6.70
C VAL A 269 -9.96 -10.44 7.13
N ALA A 270 -9.07 -9.70 6.48
CA ALA A 270 -8.97 -8.25 6.57
C ALA A 270 -8.36 -7.67 5.29
N VAL A 271 -8.89 -6.54 4.83
CA VAL A 271 -8.31 -5.66 3.82
C VAL A 271 -7.80 -4.43 4.53
N LEU A 272 -6.51 -4.14 4.32
CA LEU A 272 -5.75 -3.14 5.05
C LEU A 272 -5.34 -2.01 4.10
N ASP A 273 -4.69 -1.01 4.67
CA ASP A 273 -4.02 0.07 3.95
C ASP A 273 -4.88 0.87 2.95
N TRP A 274 -5.66 1.81 3.51
CA TRP A 274 -6.66 2.60 2.77
C TRP A 274 -6.17 4.01 2.42
N GLU A 275 -4.86 4.29 2.56
CA GLU A 275 -4.30 5.64 2.41
C GLU A 275 -4.37 6.19 0.98
N MET A 276 -4.46 5.30 -0.01
CA MET A 276 -4.55 5.64 -1.44
C MET A 276 -5.99 5.52 -1.99
N ALA A 277 -6.99 5.31 -1.14
CA ALA A 277 -8.38 5.15 -1.56
C ALA A 277 -8.87 6.37 -2.34
N ALA A 278 -9.59 6.13 -3.43
CA ALA A 278 -9.99 7.16 -4.37
C ALA A 278 -11.32 6.84 -5.04
N LEU A 279 -11.88 7.84 -5.74
CA LEU A 279 -12.95 7.62 -6.71
C LEU A 279 -12.33 7.61 -8.10
N GLY A 280 -12.56 6.56 -8.88
CA GLY A 280 -11.89 6.39 -10.17
C GLY A 280 -12.37 5.22 -11.02
N PRO A 281 -11.69 4.97 -12.16
CA PRO A 281 -11.85 3.75 -12.94
C PRO A 281 -11.53 2.51 -12.11
N ARG A 282 -12.36 1.47 -12.21
CA ARG A 282 -12.11 0.18 -11.56
C ARG A 282 -10.77 -0.44 -11.98
N GLU A 283 -10.31 -0.11 -13.18
CA GLU A 283 -9.06 -0.59 -13.74
C GLU A 283 -7.82 -0.01 -13.03
N LEU A 284 -7.95 1.07 -12.24
CA LEU A 284 -6.87 1.54 -11.37
C LEU A 284 -6.41 0.45 -10.39
N ASP A 285 -7.36 -0.20 -9.71
CA ASP A 285 -7.05 -1.24 -8.72
C ASP A 285 -6.56 -2.53 -9.38
N LEU A 286 -7.16 -2.93 -10.50
CA LEU A 286 -6.71 -4.10 -11.26
C LEU A 286 -5.28 -3.89 -11.80
N GLY A 287 -5.03 -2.73 -12.41
CA GLY A 287 -3.71 -2.36 -12.92
C GLY A 287 -2.65 -2.32 -11.82
N TRP A 288 -3.01 -1.81 -10.63
CA TRP A 288 -2.14 -1.80 -9.46
C TRP A 288 -1.81 -3.21 -8.97
N MET A 289 -2.82 -4.07 -8.79
CA MET A 289 -2.63 -5.46 -8.36
C MET A 289 -1.72 -6.24 -9.32
N THR A 290 -1.99 -6.13 -10.64
CA THR A 290 -1.16 -6.72 -11.68
C THR A 290 0.27 -6.20 -11.59
N TYR A 291 0.44 -4.88 -11.53
CA TYR A 291 1.75 -4.26 -11.59
C TYR A 291 2.62 -4.63 -10.39
N LEU A 292 2.09 -4.60 -9.16
CA LEU A 292 2.87 -4.92 -7.96
C LEU A 292 3.38 -6.37 -7.98
N HIS A 293 2.57 -7.30 -8.47
CA HIS A 293 3.06 -8.67 -8.66
C HIS A 293 4.14 -8.74 -9.75
N ARG A 294 3.96 -8.07 -10.90
CA ARG A 294 4.99 -8.01 -11.95
C ARG A 294 6.29 -7.35 -11.49
N PHE A 295 6.22 -6.33 -10.66
CA PHE A 295 7.39 -5.72 -10.04
C PHE A 295 8.18 -6.77 -9.22
N PHE A 296 7.50 -7.61 -8.45
CA PHE A 296 8.16 -8.71 -7.74
C PHE A 296 8.71 -9.79 -8.68
N GLU A 297 8.06 -10.07 -9.81
CA GLU A 297 8.60 -10.98 -10.84
C GLU A 297 9.87 -10.41 -11.49
N ASP A 298 9.93 -9.10 -11.76
CA ASP A 298 11.11 -8.44 -12.32
C ASP A 298 12.31 -8.52 -11.35
N ILE A 299 12.07 -8.40 -10.03
CA ILE A 299 13.10 -8.59 -9.00
C ILE A 299 13.53 -10.08 -8.96
N ALA A 300 12.58 -11.02 -9.00
CA ALA A 300 12.89 -12.46 -9.01
C ALA A 300 13.78 -12.82 -10.22
N ALA A 301 13.41 -12.36 -11.42
CA ALA A 301 14.17 -12.57 -12.64
C ALA A 301 15.58 -11.98 -12.54
N SER A 302 15.71 -10.76 -12.00
CA SER A 302 17.01 -10.11 -11.77
C SER A 302 17.88 -10.85 -10.75
N ALA A 303 17.26 -11.52 -9.78
CA ALA A 303 17.94 -12.38 -8.80
C ALA A 303 18.19 -13.82 -9.29
N GLY A 304 17.72 -14.18 -10.50
CA GLY A 304 17.82 -15.54 -11.04
C GLY A 304 16.94 -16.57 -10.31
N LEU A 305 15.83 -16.11 -9.73
CA LEU A 305 14.81 -16.93 -9.07
C LEU A 305 13.67 -17.25 -10.04
N ASP A 306 12.98 -18.38 -9.83
CA ASP A 306 11.89 -18.82 -10.70
C ASP A 306 10.63 -17.92 -10.61
N GLY A 307 10.42 -17.25 -9.48
CA GLY A 307 9.26 -16.39 -9.25
C GLY A 307 7.93 -17.16 -9.26
N MET A 308 6.87 -16.49 -9.72
CA MET A 308 5.51 -17.02 -9.87
C MET A 308 4.86 -16.46 -11.15
N PRO A 309 5.39 -16.76 -12.35
CA PRO A 309 5.03 -16.05 -13.58
C PRO A 309 3.57 -16.24 -14.00
N ASP A 310 2.95 -17.36 -13.60
CA ASP A 310 1.55 -17.72 -13.90
C ASP A 310 0.54 -17.21 -12.85
N PHE A 311 0.98 -16.47 -11.84
CA PHE A 311 0.11 -15.91 -10.80
C PHE A 311 -0.23 -14.46 -11.12
N LEU A 312 -1.44 -14.01 -10.75
CA LEU A 312 -1.90 -12.62 -10.91
C LEU A 312 -1.57 -12.01 -12.29
N ARG A 313 -1.71 -12.80 -13.37
CA ARG A 313 -1.55 -12.31 -14.74
C ARG A 313 -2.67 -11.34 -15.06
N LEU A 314 -2.35 -10.34 -15.88
CA LEU A 314 -3.31 -9.31 -16.32
C LEU A 314 -4.59 -9.94 -16.90
N ASP A 315 -4.44 -10.92 -17.80
CA ASP A 315 -5.58 -11.57 -18.46
C ASP A 315 -6.42 -12.43 -17.49
N ASP A 316 -5.77 -13.11 -16.55
CA ASP A 316 -6.47 -13.94 -15.55
C ASP A 316 -7.26 -13.07 -14.57
N LEU A 317 -6.66 -11.97 -14.12
CA LEU A 317 -7.32 -10.96 -13.28
C LEU A 317 -8.52 -10.35 -14.01
N ALA A 318 -8.36 -10.01 -15.29
CA ALA A 318 -9.43 -9.45 -16.11
C ALA A 318 -10.60 -10.43 -16.29
N ALA A 319 -10.30 -11.69 -16.64
CA ALA A 319 -11.30 -12.73 -16.83
C ALA A 319 -12.07 -13.04 -15.54
N LEU A 320 -11.38 -13.17 -14.40
CA LEU A 320 -12.02 -13.37 -13.11
C LEU A 320 -12.89 -12.17 -12.71
N TYR A 321 -12.41 -10.96 -12.94
CA TYR A 321 -13.18 -9.75 -12.62
C TYR A 321 -14.45 -9.65 -13.48
N GLU A 322 -14.35 -9.98 -14.76
CA GLU A 322 -15.50 -10.03 -15.67
C GLU A 322 -16.51 -11.11 -15.25
N GLU A 323 -16.04 -12.30 -14.85
CA GLU A 323 -16.91 -13.36 -14.32
C GLU A 323 -17.70 -12.91 -13.08
N LEU A 324 -17.02 -12.21 -12.15
CA LEU A 324 -17.60 -11.80 -10.87
C LEU A 324 -18.54 -10.60 -10.98
N THR A 325 -18.31 -9.70 -11.93
CA THR A 325 -19.01 -8.40 -12.00
C THR A 325 -19.86 -8.20 -13.25
N GLY A 326 -19.62 -9.00 -14.31
CA GLY A 326 -20.17 -8.77 -15.64
C GLY A 326 -19.57 -7.57 -16.38
N HIS A 327 -18.55 -6.89 -15.82
CA HIS A 327 -17.82 -5.81 -16.49
C HIS A 327 -16.53 -6.33 -17.09
N THR A 328 -16.34 -6.14 -18.39
CA THR A 328 -15.09 -6.42 -19.09
C THR A 328 -14.10 -5.26 -18.88
N PRO A 329 -12.98 -5.44 -18.15
CA PRO A 329 -11.98 -4.40 -17.98
C PRO A 329 -11.37 -3.96 -19.32
N ARG A 330 -11.07 -2.67 -19.45
CA ARG A 330 -10.51 -2.10 -20.69
C ARG A 330 -9.18 -1.41 -20.44
N ASP A 331 -8.34 -1.35 -21.47
CA ASP A 331 -7.09 -0.59 -21.45
C ASP A 331 -6.16 -0.94 -20.27
N LEU A 332 -6.20 -2.18 -19.76
CA LEU A 332 -5.46 -2.57 -18.55
C LEU A 332 -3.94 -2.34 -18.66
N GLU A 333 -3.37 -2.41 -19.86
CA GLU A 333 -1.96 -2.06 -20.10
C GLU A 333 -1.64 -0.59 -19.76
N TYR A 334 -2.55 0.33 -20.07
CA TYR A 334 -2.45 1.73 -19.68
C TYR A 334 -2.50 1.86 -18.15
N TYR A 335 -3.43 1.19 -17.50
CA TYR A 335 -3.60 1.25 -16.05
C TYR A 335 -2.45 0.60 -15.27
N THR A 336 -1.88 -0.50 -15.79
CA THR A 336 -0.65 -1.10 -15.24
C THR A 336 0.56 -0.17 -15.43
N ALA A 337 0.72 0.46 -16.60
CA ALA A 337 1.77 1.45 -16.82
C ALA A 337 1.61 2.67 -15.91
N TYR A 338 0.37 3.10 -15.65
CA TYR A 338 0.07 4.15 -14.69
C TYR A 338 0.42 3.74 -13.26
N ALA A 339 0.12 2.50 -12.84
CA ALA A 339 0.56 1.97 -11.56
C ALA A 339 2.10 1.98 -11.43
N ALA A 340 2.82 1.58 -12.48
CA ALA A 340 4.28 1.64 -12.54
C ALA A 340 4.84 3.05 -12.39
N LEU A 341 4.20 4.03 -13.04
CA LEU A 341 4.56 5.45 -12.94
C LEU A 341 4.31 6.01 -11.52
N ARG A 342 3.17 5.66 -10.91
CA ARG A 342 2.86 6.06 -9.53
C ARG A 342 3.89 5.49 -8.56
N GLN A 343 4.21 4.21 -8.67
CA GLN A 343 5.22 3.56 -7.84
C GLN A 343 6.63 4.13 -8.11
N ALA A 344 6.97 4.54 -9.33
CA ALA A 344 8.23 5.24 -9.61
C ALA A 344 8.37 6.55 -8.83
N THR A 345 7.28 7.32 -8.70
CA THR A 345 7.29 8.57 -7.91
C THR A 345 7.51 8.28 -6.42
N ILE A 346 6.89 7.21 -5.90
CA ILE A 346 7.07 6.76 -4.51
C ILE A 346 8.53 6.29 -4.29
N MET A 347 9.09 5.51 -5.21
CA MET A 347 10.47 5.02 -5.12
C MET A 347 11.50 6.15 -5.18
N LEU A 348 11.29 7.14 -6.05
CA LEU A 348 12.10 8.35 -6.08
C LEU A 348 12.12 9.01 -4.70
N ARG A 349 10.94 9.19 -4.08
CA ARG A 349 10.83 9.81 -2.76
C ARG A 349 11.51 9.01 -1.65
N ILE A 350 11.35 7.69 -1.66
CA ILE A 350 12.00 6.79 -0.69
C ILE A 350 13.53 6.89 -0.83
N GLN A 351 14.05 6.90 -2.06
CA GLN A 351 15.49 6.99 -2.29
C GLN A 351 16.05 8.37 -1.94
N GLU A 352 15.32 9.46 -2.21
CA GLU A 352 15.70 10.81 -1.74
C GLU A 352 15.83 10.83 -0.22
N ARG A 353 14.88 10.20 0.47
CA ARG A 353 14.90 10.07 1.92
C ARG A 353 16.10 9.24 2.39
N ALA A 354 16.39 8.11 1.76
CA ALA A 354 17.55 7.28 2.07
C ALA A 354 18.87 8.06 1.89
N ILE A 355 19.00 8.85 0.82
CA ILE A 355 20.15 9.73 0.58
C ILE A 355 20.26 10.81 1.67
N HIS A 356 19.13 11.46 2.02
CA HIS A 356 19.10 12.50 3.05
C HIS A 356 19.62 11.99 4.40
N PHE A 357 19.28 10.77 4.77
CA PHE A 357 19.74 10.13 6.01
C PHE A 357 21.09 9.39 5.87
N GLY A 358 21.79 9.52 4.73
CA GLY A 358 23.11 8.93 4.49
C GLY A 358 23.11 7.40 4.31
N GLN A 359 21.96 6.82 4.00
CA GLN A 359 21.76 5.37 3.80
C GLN A 359 21.99 4.94 2.36
N ALA A 360 21.94 5.90 1.43
CA ALA A 360 22.21 5.70 0.01
C ALA A 360 23.06 6.86 -0.55
N VAL A 361 23.70 6.63 -1.69
CA VAL A 361 24.44 7.66 -2.42
C VAL A 361 23.57 8.12 -3.59
N ALA A 362 23.50 9.43 -3.82
CA ALA A 362 22.79 9.98 -4.96
C ALA A 362 23.45 9.50 -6.27
N PRO A 363 22.69 8.88 -7.19
CA PRO A 363 23.21 8.51 -8.50
C PRO A 363 23.45 9.75 -9.37
N GLU A 364 24.23 9.59 -10.46
CA GLU A 364 24.41 10.66 -11.45
C GLU A 364 23.13 10.92 -12.26
N ASP A 365 22.42 9.85 -12.64
CA ASP A 365 21.12 9.90 -13.28
C ASP A 365 20.00 9.70 -12.24
N PRO A 366 19.11 10.68 -12.02
CA PRO A 366 17.97 10.54 -11.11
C PRO A 366 17.06 9.35 -11.42
N ASP A 367 16.98 8.93 -12.68
CA ASP A 367 16.14 7.79 -13.07
C ASP A 367 16.68 6.47 -12.48
N ASP A 368 17.96 6.39 -12.09
CA ASP A 368 18.53 5.22 -11.41
C ASP A 368 18.04 5.07 -9.96
N MET A 369 17.31 6.05 -9.43
CA MET A 369 16.58 5.92 -8.15
C MET A 369 15.30 5.07 -8.31
N ILE A 370 14.87 4.79 -9.55
CA ILE A 370 13.68 3.99 -9.86
C ILE A 370 14.14 2.56 -10.16
N MET A 371 13.93 1.64 -9.22
CA MET A 371 14.38 0.25 -9.34
C MET A 371 13.87 -0.45 -10.62
N HIS A 372 12.64 -0.15 -11.03
CA HIS A 372 11.97 -0.71 -12.21
C HIS A 372 12.04 0.22 -13.43
N ARG A 373 13.05 1.08 -13.53
CA ARG A 373 13.27 2.01 -14.65
C ARG A 373 13.05 1.34 -16.01
N ALA A 374 13.72 0.21 -16.24
CA ALA A 374 13.67 -0.51 -17.51
C ALA A 374 12.27 -1.02 -17.86
N SER A 375 11.50 -1.47 -16.88
CA SER A 375 10.12 -1.94 -17.07
C SER A 375 9.19 -0.79 -17.40
N LEU A 376 9.32 0.35 -16.69
CA LEU A 376 8.54 1.56 -16.99
C LEU A 376 8.86 2.11 -18.38
N GLU A 377 10.13 2.19 -18.77
CA GLU A 377 10.55 2.58 -20.13
C GLU A 377 9.91 1.66 -21.18
N ALA A 378 10.01 0.34 -20.99
CA ALA A 378 9.43 -0.63 -21.92
C ALA A 378 7.90 -0.53 -22.01
N MET A 379 7.20 -0.22 -20.91
CA MET A 379 5.75 0.00 -20.91
C MET A 379 5.38 1.24 -21.71
N LEU A 380 6.09 2.36 -21.50
CA LEU A 380 5.87 3.61 -22.23
C LEU A 380 6.24 3.50 -23.72
N ASP A 381 7.17 2.61 -24.08
CA ASP A 381 7.54 2.29 -25.47
C ASP A 381 6.62 1.24 -26.12
N GLY A 382 5.69 0.64 -25.37
CA GLY A 382 4.81 -0.42 -25.86
C GLY A 382 5.50 -1.78 -26.10
N THR A 383 6.71 -1.97 -25.58
CA THR A 383 7.52 -3.19 -25.80
C THR A 383 7.51 -4.16 -24.60
N TYR A 384 6.93 -3.75 -23.47
CA TYR A 384 6.89 -4.57 -22.25
C TYR A 384 6.06 -5.84 -22.45
N TRP A 385 4.82 -5.68 -22.93
CA TRP A 385 3.85 -6.77 -23.05
C TRP A 385 4.21 -7.81 -24.11
N GLU A 386 4.97 -7.42 -25.15
CA GLU A 386 5.47 -8.35 -26.17
C GLU A 386 6.41 -9.42 -25.60
N LYS A 387 7.08 -9.13 -24.47
CA LYS A 387 8.07 -10.02 -23.85
C LYS A 387 7.49 -11.00 -22.85
N ILE A 388 6.31 -10.69 -22.31
CA ILE A 388 5.75 -11.40 -21.14
C ILE A 388 4.39 -12.06 -21.39
N ARG A 389 3.80 -11.87 -22.58
CA ARG A 389 2.55 -12.54 -22.98
C ARG A 389 2.73 -14.02 -23.28
#